data_AF-A0A349Y2U5-F1
#
_entry.id   AF-A0A349Y2U5-F1
#
_cell.length_a   1.000
_cell.length_b   1.000
_cell.length_c   1.000
_cell.angle_alpha   90.00
_cell.angle_beta   90.00
_cell.angle_gamma   90.00
#
_symmetry.space_group_name_H-M   'P 1'
#
loop_
_entity.id
_entity.type
_entity.pdbx_description
1 polymer ?
#
loop_
_entity_poly.entity_id
_entity_poly.type
_entity_poly.pdbx_seq_one_letter_code
_entity_poly.pdbx_strand_id
1 'polypeptide(L)'
;MRKLVVLALLSALVSCGGSGPKVWRVVAKQGDFHFVEIDERFAGNADVIGRAVADVCKEKRFCFVGVWSSKDRTPSALPMSDDAVATQLASYRQNTSTGLQKLMLKCGRFAGQDESTCFSD
;
A
#
# COMPACT_ATOMS: atom_id res chain seq x y z
N MET A 1 -5.62 54.54 34.23
CA MET A 1 -6.33 53.30 33.85
C MET A 1 -6.03 52.97 32.40
N ARG A 2 -5.31 51.88 32.11
CA ARG A 2 -5.43 51.06 30.89
C ARG A 2 -4.38 49.94 30.96
N LYS A 3 -4.80 48.77 31.46
CA LYS A 3 -4.03 47.53 31.40
C LYS A 3 -4.13 47.01 29.96
N LEU A 4 -3.02 47.02 29.22
CA LEU A 4 -2.92 46.34 27.92
C LEU A 4 -2.62 44.86 28.19
N VAL A 5 -3.64 44.02 28.05
CA VAL A 5 -3.52 42.56 28.07
C VAL A 5 -3.22 42.13 26.64
N VAL A 6 -1.97 41.75 26.37
CA VAL A 6 -1.57 41.14 25.09
C VAL A 6 -1.82 39.64 25.21
N LEU A 7 -2.92 39.18 24.60
CA LEU A 7 -3.28 37.76 24.55
C LEU A 7 -2.54 37.12 23.36
N ALA A 8 -1.54 36.28 23.66
CA ALA A 8 -0.84 35.48 22.67
C ALA A 8 -1.73 34.33 22.17
N LEU A 9 -2.13 34.37 20.90
CA LEU A 9 -2.75 33.23 20.22
C LEU A 9 -1.65 32.26 19.78
N LEU A 10 -1.42 31.21 20.58
CA LEU A 10 -0.70 30.01 20.15
C LEU A 10 -1.69 29.06 19.47
N SER A 11 -1.74 29.11 18.13
CA SER A 11 -2.44 28.13 17.32
C SER A 11 -1.64 26.82 17.27
N ALA A 12 -1.86 25.95 18.25
CA ALA A 12 -1.36 24.57 18.21
C ALA A 12 -2.17 23.78 17.17
N LEU A 13 -1.65 23.67 15.95
CA LEU A 13 -2.08 22.67 14.97
C LEU A 13 -1.66 21.30 15.49
N VAL A 14 -2.54 20.65 16.25
CA VAL A 14 -2.46 19.21 16.53
C VAL A 14 -2.76 18.50 15.22
N SER A 15 -1.72 18.19 14.43
CA SER A 15 -1.82 17.20 13.37
C SER A 15 -2.10 15.85 14.03
N CYS A 16 -3.37 15.44 14.07
CA CYS A 16 -3.73 14.06 14.30
C CYS A 16 -3.04 13.23 13.22
N GLY A 17 -1.93 12.56 13.58
CA GLY A 17 -1.36 11.47 12.81
C GLY A 17 -2.41 10.37 12.71
N GLY A 18 -3.24 10.44 11.67
CA GLY A 18 -4.34 9.53 11.44
C GLY A 18 -3.83 8.14 11.13
N SER A 19 -3.50 7.36 12.15
CA SER A 19 -3.46 5.90 12.08
C SER A 19 -4.91 5.42 11.99
N GLY A 20 -5.53 5.59 10.82
CA GLY A 20 -6.81 4.97 10.51
C GLY A 20 -6.73 3.45 10.72
N PRO A 21 -7.88 2.76 10.84
CA PRO A 21 -7.89 1.32 11.02
C PRO A 21 -7.06 0.62 9.93
N LYS A 22 -6.35 -0.45 10.30
CA LYS A 22 -5.58 -1.25 9.34
C LYS A 22 -6.54 -1.95 8.39
N VAL A 23 -6.53 -1.56 7.13
CA VAL A 23 -7.45 -2.05 6.07
C VAL A 23 -6.78 -3.07 5.14
N TRP A 24 -5.70 -3.71 5.59
CA TRP A 24 -5.01 -4.76 4.85
C TRP A 24 -4.54 -5.88 5.77
N ARG A 25 -4.41 -7.09 5.22
CA ARG A 25 -3.86 -8.25 5.90
C ARG A 25 -2.96 -9.05 4.97
N VAL A 26 -1.99 -9.74 5.56
CA VAL A 26 -1.20 -10.76 4.85
C VAL A 26 -2.01 -12.05 4.88
N VAL A 27 -2.41 -12.55 3.70
CA VAL A 27 -3.15 -13.81 3.55
C VAL A 27 -2.22 -15.00 3.67
N ALA A 28 -1.06 -14.91 3.03
CA ALA A 28 -0.05 -15.96 3.05
C ALA A 28 1.35 -15.40 2.79
N LYS A 29 2.37 -16.24 3.00
CA LYS A 29 3.76 -15.96 2.71
C LYS A 29 4.44 -17.22 2.16
N GLN A 30 5.21 -17.08 1.09
CA GLN A 30 6.05 -18.14 0.55
C GLN A 30 7.42 -17.57 0.17
N GLY A 31 8.48 -17.99 0.88
CA GLY A 31 9.80 -17.36 0.74
C GLY A 31 9.72 -15.86 1.09
N ASP A 32 10.23 -15.00 0.21
CA ASP A 32 10.15 -13.53 0.36
C ASP A 32 8.89 -12.93 -0.28
N PHE A 33 7.99 -13.76 -0.84
CA PHE A 33 6.74 -13.32 -1.44
C PHE A 33 5.61 -13.29 -0.42
N HIS A 34 4.95 -12.15 -0.30
CA HIS A 34 3.82 -11.89 0.57
C HIS A 34 2.55 -11.68 -0.25
N PHE A 35 1.51 -12.42 0.08
CA PHE A 35 0.18 -12.27 -0.50
C PHE A 35 -0.64 -11.35 0.39
N VAL A 36 -1.01 -10.17 -0.11
CA VAL A 36 -1.69 -9.14 0.68
C VAL A 36 -3.08 -8.89 0.12
N GLU A 37 -4.06 -8.89 1.01
CA GLU A 37 -5.43 -8.50 0.74
C GLU A 37 -5.69 -7.13 1.37
N ILE A 38 -6.24 -6.22 0.58
CA ILE A 38 -6.74 -4.91 1.02
C ILE A 38 -8.26 -4.96 0.99
N ASP A 39 -8.91 -4.27 1.92
CA ASP A 39 -10.35 -4.08 1.90
C ASP A 39 -10.81 -3.47 0.55
N GLU A 40 -11.83 -4.07 -0.06
CA GLU A 40 -12.32 -3.73 -1.39
C GLU A 40 -12.69 -2.25 -1.55
N ARG A 41 -13.13 -1.59 -0.48
CA ARG A 41 -13.45 -0.15 -0.47
C ARG A 41 -12.25 0.72 -0.83
N PHE A 42 -11.04 0.19 -0.68
CA PHE A 42 -9.77 0.88 -0.94
C PHE A 42 -9.00 0.29 -2.13
N ALA A 43 -9.61 -0.60 -2.92
CA ALA A 43 -8.96 -1.27 -4.05
C ALA A 43 -8.39 -0.29 -5.10
N GLY A 44 -9.03 0.87 -5.29
CA GLY A 44 -8.59 1.95 -6.19
C GLY A 44 -7.74 3.02 -5.52
N ASN A 45 -7.28 2.82 -4.28
CA ASN A 45 -6.52 3.82 -3.52
C ASN A 45 -5.03 3.48 -3.48
N ALA A 46 -4.25 4.14 -4.34
CA ALA A 46 -2.81 3.94 -4.45
C ALA A 46 -2.05 4.22 -3.15
N ASP A 47 -2.50 5.21 -2.35
CA ASP A 47 -1.85 5.54 -1.08
C ASP A 47 -2.04 4.42 -0.04
N VAL A 48 -3.22 3.78 -0.01
CA VAL A 48 -3.48 2.62 0.86
C VAL A 48 -2.59 1.45 0.46
N ILE A 49 -2.45 1.19 -0.84
CA ILE A 49 -1.55 0.17 -1.37
C ILE A 49 -0.10 0.47 -0.97
N GLY A 50 0.35 1.71 -1.15
CA GLY A 50 1.69 2.16 -0.77
C GLY A 50 1.98 1.93 0.72
N ARG A 51 1.02 2.28 1.60
CA ARG A 51 1.14 2.01 3.03
C ARG A 51 1.15 0.51 3.35
N ALA A 52 0.34 -0.28 2.65
CA ALA A 52 0.27 -1.73 2.86
C ALA A 52 1.60 -2.40 2.53
N VAL A 53 2.21 -2.08 1.38
CA VAL A 53 3.50 -2.67 0.98
C VAL A 53 4.64 -2.20 1.89
N ALA A 54 4.62 -0.93 2.32
CA ALA A 54 5.60 -0.40 3.27
C ALA A 54 5.50 -1.10 4.65
N ASP A 55 4.29 -1.29 5.18
CA ASP A 55 4.07 -2.00 6.45
C ASP A 55 4.45 -3.49 6.37
N VAL A 56 4.25 -4.14 5.23
CA VAL A 56 4.59 -5.55 5.04
C VAL A 56 6.09 -5.76 4.89
N CYS A 57 6.75 -4.91 4.10
CA CYS A 57 8.17 -5.05 3.82
C CYS A 57 9.08 -4.48 4.91
N LYS A 58 8.69 -3.39 5.58
CA LYS A 58 9.50 -2.70 6.61
C LYS A 58 10.97 -2.61 6.18
N GLU A 59 11.87 -3.02 7.07
CA GLU A 59 13.33 -3.01 6.88
C GLU A 59 13.88 -4.30 6.26
N LYS A 60 13.04 -5.18 5.68
CA LYS A 60 13.51 -6.42 5.06
C LYS A 60 14.46 -6.13 3.90
N ARG A 61 15.54 -6.91 3.81
CA ARG A 61 16.49 -6.79 2.69
C ARG A 61 15.85 -7.09 1.35
N PHE A 62 15.14 -8.21 1.26
CA PHE A 62 14.35 -8.62 0.09
C PHE A 62 12.88 -8.74 0.49
N CYS A 63 12.00 -8.23 -0.35
CA CYS A 63 10.56 -8.35 -0.14
C CYS A 63 9.83 -8.25 -1.47
N PHE A 64 8.94 -9.20 -1.73
CA PHE A 64 8.00 -9.17 -2.84
C PHE A 64 6.59 -9.18 -2.29
N VAL A 65 5.73 -8.32 -2.80
CA VAL A 65 4.33 -8.25 -2.38
C VAL A 65 3.45 -8.27 -3.61
N GLY A 66 2.50 -9.20 -3.64
CA GLY A 66 1.33 -9.09 -4.51
C GLY A 66 0.15 -8.56 -3.70
N VAL A 67 -0.64 -7.68 -4.29
CA VAL A 67 -1.78 -7.04 -3.64
C VAL A 67 -3.07 -7.35 -4.39
N TRP A 68 -4.08 -7.79 -3.65
CA TRP A 68 -5.44 -8.08 -4.12
C TRP A 68 -6.45 -7.39 -3.22
N SER A 69 -7.72 -7.33 -3.65
CA SER A 69 -8.81 -6.82 -2.81
C SER A 69 -10.00 -7.77 -2.64
N SER A 70 -9.95 -8.92 -3.29
CA SER A 70 -11.03 -9.91 -3.26
C SER A 70 -10.60 -11.10 -2.45
N LYS A 71 -11.34 -11.41 -1.39
CA LYS A 71 -11.02 -12.53 -0.48
C LYS A 71 -10.95 -13.87 -1.21
N ASP A 72 -11.83 -14.08 -2.17
CA ASP A 72 -11.92 -15.35 -2.90
C ASP A 72 -10.91 -15.44 -4.06
N ARG A 73 -10.23 -14.33 -4.40
CA ARG A 73 -9.25 -14.27 -5.49
C ARG A 73 -7.83 -13.96 -5.03
N THR A 74 -7.64 -13.71 -3.73
CA THR A 74 -6.30 -13.53 -3.17
C THR A 74 -5.65 -14.90 -3.02
N PRO A 75 -4.54 -15.20 -3.71
CA PRO A 75 -3.90 -16.49 -3.61
C PRO A 75 -3.27 -16.70 -2.23
N SER A 76 -3.22 -17.95 -1.79
CA SER A 76 -2.57 -18.36 -0.54
C SER A 76 -1.24 -19.10 -0.76
N ALA A 77 -0.90 -19.42 -2.00
CA ALA A 77 0.35 -20.08 -2.38
C ALA A 77 0.64 -19.88 -3.87
N LEU A 78 1.89 -20.16 -4.27
CA LEU A 78 2.28 -20.39 -5.66
C LEU A 78 2.12 -21.89 -6.03
N PRO A 79 1.82 -22.22 -7.30
CA PRO A 79 1.51 -21.29 -8.39
C PRO A 79 0.15 -20.61 -8.19
N MET A 80 0.01 -19.39 -8.73
CA MET A 80 -1.26 -18.66 -8.74
C MET A 80 -2.15 -19.16 -9.89
N SER A 81 -3.48 -19.07 -9.72
CA SER A 81 -4.41 -19.27 -10.83
C SER A 81 -4.41 -18.07 -11.78
N ASP A 82 -4.85 -18.28 -13.02
CA ASP A 82 -4.97 -17.20 -14.02
C ASP A 82 -5.88 -16.08 -13.52
N ASP A 83 -6.98 -16.41 -12.82
CA ASP A 83 -7.87 -15.41 -12.22
C ASP A 83 -7.19 -14.61 -11.10
N ALA A 84 -6.35 -15.26 -10.28
CA ALA A 84 -5.58 -14.57 -9.27
C ALA A 84 -4.55 -13.62 -9.92
N VAL A 85 -3.87 -14.03 -10.99
CA VAL A 85 -2.98 -13.14 -11.75
C VAL A 85 -3.76 -11.96 -12.33
N ALA A 86 -4.85 -12.25 -13.05
CA ALA A 86 -5.67 -11.25 -13.73
C ALA A 86 -6.38 -10.27 -12.78
N THR A 87 -6.51 -10.59 -11.49
CA THR A 87 -7.15 -9.71 -10.51
C THR A 87 -6.17 -9.06 -9.52
N GLN A 88 -4.86 -9.24 -9.72
CA GLN A 88 -3.85 -8.55 -8.95
C GLN A 88 -3.92 -7.03 -9.19
N LEU A 89 -3.92 -6.24 -8.11
CA LEU A 89 -4.02 -4.78 -8.16
C LEU A 89 -2.66 -4.09 -8.22
N ALA A 90 -1.68 -4.64 -7.51
CA ALA A 90 -0.34 -4.09 -7.44
C ALA A 90 0.70 -5.18 -7.22
N SER A 91 1.92 -4.91 -7.67
CA SER A 91 3.11 -5.66 -7.27
C SER A 91 4.16 -4.72 -6.70
N TYR A 92 4.84 -5.14 -5.64
CA TYR A 92 5.93 -4.40 -5.05
C TYR A 92 7.18 -5.28 -4.93
N ARG A 93 8.33 -4.70 -5.25
CA ARG A 93 9.64 -5.34 -5.13
C ARG A 93 10.61 -4.43 -4.39
N GLN A 94 11.28 -4.99 -3.39
CA GLN A 94 12.32 -4.32 -2.61
C GLN A 94 13.60 -5.16 -2.56
N ASN A 95 14.73 -4.51 -2.82
CA ASN A 95 16.07 -5.00 -2.53
C ASN A 95 16.89 -3.82 -1.98
N THR A 96 17.05 -3.76 -0.65
CA THR A 96 17.77 -2.65 0.00
C THR A 96 19.26 -2.66 -0.29
N SER A 97 19.84 -3.79 -0.70
CA SER A 97 21.26 -3.88 -1.08
C SER A 97 21.57 -3.15 -2.40
N THR A 98 20.59 -3.04 -3.28
CA THR A 98 20.73 -2.37 -4.59
C THR A 98 19.97 -1.05 -4.67
N GLY A 99 19.29 -0.65 -3.59
CA GLY A 99 18.38 0.49 -3.58
C GLY A 99 17.09 0.29 -4.40
N LEU A 100 16.78 -0.94 -4.82
CA LEU A 100 15.56 -1.21 -5.57
C LEU A 100 14.35 -1.11 -4.63
N GLN A 101 13.44 -0.19 -4.93
CA GLN A 101 12.10 -0.14 -4.37
C GLN A 101 11.15 0.25 -5.49
N LYS A 102 10.32 -0.68 -5.95
CA LYS A 102 9.43 -0.46 -7.08
C LYS A 102 8.03 -0.96 -6.78
N LEU A 103 7.08 -0.04 -6.68
CA LEU A 103 5.66 -0.31 -6.69
C LEU A 103 5.16 -0.17 -8.13
N MET A 104 4.52 -1.21 -8.65
CA MET A 104 3.82 -1.18 -9.92
C MET A 104 2.34 -1.41 -9.66
N LEU A 105 1.51 -0.50 -10.15
CA LEU A 105 0.05 -0.60 -10.08
C LEU A 105 -0.48 -1.21 -11.39
N LYS A 106 -1.63 -1.87 -11.34
CA LYS A 106 -2.29 -2.42 -12.53
C LYS A 106 -2.76 -1.29 -13.44
N CYS A 107 -2.53 -1.40 -14.74
CA CYS A 107 -2.92 -0.39 -15.73
C CYS A 107 -4.43 -0.14 -15.74
N GLY A 108 -4.86 1.11 -15.98
CA GLY A 108 -6.26 1.50 -16.06
C GLY A 108 -7.11 1.30 -14.79
N ARG A 109 -6.50 1.03 -13.63
CA ARG A 109 -7.22 0.76 -12.37
C ARG A 109 -7.21 1.92 -11.38
N PHE A 110 -6.29 2.87 -11.52
CA PHE A 110 -6.12 3.96 -10.58
C PHE A 110 -6.29 5.31 -11.29
N ALA A 111 -7.06 6.21 -10.67
CA ALA A 111 -7.32 7.53 -11.25
C ALA A 111 -6.02 8.35 -11.36
N GLY A 112 -5.77 8.94 -12.53
CA GLY A 112 -4.59 9.77 -12.77
C GLY A 112 -3.27 9.00 -12.88
N GLN A 113 -3.33 7.68 -13.06
CA GLN A 113 -2.16 6.83 -13.25
C GLN A 113 -1.51 7.06 -14.62
N ASP A 114 -0.18 7.06 -14.63
CA ASP A 114 0.62 7.03 -15.87
C ASP A 114 0.74 5.59 -16.39
N GLU A 115 0.14 5.35 -17.56
CA GLU A 115 0.12 4.05 -18.24
C GLU A 115 1.52 3.55 -18.64
N SER A 116 2.55 4.42 -18.67
CA SER A 116 3.94 4.00 -18.93
C SER A 116 4.62 3.36 -17.70
N THR A 117 4.00 3.43 -16.53
CA THR A 117 4.59 3.01 -15.24
C THR A 117 3.85 1.85 -14.56
N CYS A 118 2.88 1.26 -15.25
CA CYS A 118 2.01 0.20 -14.75
C CYS A 118 2.39 -1.18 -15.30
N PHE A 119 1.71 -2.22 -14.84
CA PHE A 119 1.76 -3.55 -15.45
C PHE A 119 0.38 -3.93 -16.01
N SER A 120 0.40 -4.56 -17.18
CA SER A 120 -0.75 -5.20 -17.83
C SER A 120 -0.45 -6.68 -17.91
N ASP A 121 -1.27 -7.50 -17.25
CA ASP A 121 -1.23 -8.96 -17.39
C ASP A 121 -1.83 -9.39 -18.74
#